data_AF-A0A2I0PIQ5-F1
#
_entry.id   AF-A0A2I0PIQ5-F1
#
_cell.length_a   1.000
_cell.length_b   1.000
_cell.length_c   1.000
_cell.angle_alpha   90.00
_cell.angle_beta   90.00
_cell.angle_gamma   90.00
#
_symmetry.space_group_name_H-M   'P 1'
#
loop_
_entity.id
_entity.type
_entity.pdbx_description
1 polymer ?
#
loop_
_entity_poly.entity_id
_entity_poly.type
_entity_poly.pdbx_seq_one_letter_code
_entity_poly.pdbx_strand_id
1 'polypeptide(L)'
;MVSFKKLFPDMSRRDLGNYGMDKLKKEYDDNFLSDLSADLLFLVDNGYYSSLLDVFINWEEPVPISHPETEAIASKSNLIQLARDNLKHSHSKTSDLIDYNSFRFFYPFLEMIWSMHLEKQLTVSDVERLFSSNIGEKIVLGLDNFDLIEETELDSIFFDKLTKLKWEDKKTKKLYKEINNIIAYYIFNNYGINESSFSVRMEEIILFLIGCSAVKENNNEINANNVFCAYKTWFKLIKTDLSIFIGLETSNTNLTNLVPSKESFSEDLVNTKEESNNNEIWRGLIAGMFSSFFLVLYLDMWGFIFGGIITTYITGGNYKIGARNGFIVGSVVILSLIIFGMVLFQKVNTMFVNLFTESSGLLILVAFVLGGFISALGGLIGIKLNRIFK
;
A
#
# COMPACT_ATOMS: atom_id res chain seq x y z
N MET A 1 -12.73 0.94 12.73
CA MET A 1 -13.07 2.29 12.25
C MET A 1 -14.50 2.24 11.73
N VAL A 2 -15.45 2.93 12.37
CA VAL A 2 -16.83 3.02 11.83
C VAL A 2 -16.71 3.79 10.51
N SER A 3 -17.17 3.22 9.40
CA SER A 3 -17.15 3.88 8.10
C SER A 3 -17.90 5.21 8.22
N PHE A 4 -17.24 6.34 7.93
CA PHE A 4 -17.83 7.69 7.99
C PHE A 4 -19.12 7.80 7.16
N LYS A 5 -19.24 7.02 6.08
CA LYS A 5 -20.45 6.89 5.26
C LYS A 5 -21.66 6.37 6.05
N LYS A 6 -21.46 5.63 7.14
CA LYS A 6 -22.56 5.19 8.03
C LYS A 6 -23.11 6.33 8.89
N LEU A 7 -22.31 7.37 9.16
CA LEU A 7 -22.74 8.54 9.93
C LEU A 7 -23.42 9.58 9.04
N PHE A 8 -23.06 9.61 7.75
CA PHE A 8 -23.57 10.57 6.77
C PHE A 8 -23.85 9.88 5.43
N PRO A 9 -24.98 9.16 5.32
CA PRO A 9 -25.29 8.36 4.13
C PRO A 9 -25.50 9.22 2.87
N ASP A 10 -25.90 10.48 3.03
CA ASP A 10 -26.28 11.38 1.93
C ASP A 10 -25.14 12.28 1.43
N MET A 11 -24.00 12.32 2.13
CA MET A 11 -22.87 13.14 1.69
C MET A 11 -22.10 12.47 0.55
N SER A 12 -21.83 13.24 -0.51
CA SER A 12 -20.88 12.81 -1.53
C SER A 12 -19.47 12.73 -0.93
N ARG A 13 -18.56 12.03 -1.61
CA ARG A 13 -17.18 11.97 -1.12
C ARG A 13 -16.47 13.32 -1.18
N ARG A 14 -16.82 14.17 -2.17
CA ARG A 14 -16.36 15.56 -2.23
C ARG A 14 -16.85 16.35 -1.01
N ASP A 15 -18.09 16.13 -0.57
CA ASP A 15 -18.61 16.75 0.66
C ASP A 15 -17.86 16.28 1.91
N LEU A 16 -17.50 14.98 1.98
CA LEU A 16 -16.68 14.44 3.07
C LEU A 16 -15.25 15.03 3.06
N GLY A 17 -14.65 15.20 1.88
CA GLY A 17 -13.36 15.87 1.69
C GLY A 17 -13.39 17.34 2.13
N ASN A 18 -14.40 18.09 1.69
CA ASN A 18 -14.65 19.48 2.10
C ASN A 18 -14.84 19.58 3.62
N TYR A 19 -15.70 18.74 4.19
CA TYR A 19 -15.94 18.69 5.63
C TYR A 19 -14.67 18.40 6.42
N GLY A 20 -13.85 17.44 5.96
CA GLY A 20 -12.56 17.14 6.56
C GLY A 20 -11.60 18.33 6.51
N MET A 21 -11.56 19.04 5.38
CA MET A 21 -10.73 20.23 5.20
C MET A 21 -11.17 21.39 6.12
N ASP A 22 -12.47 21.69 6.18
CA ASP A 22 -13.04 22.71 7.06
C ASP A 22 -12.78 22.41 8.54
N LYS A 23 -12.79 21.12 8.91
CA LYS A 23 -12.43 20.68 10.25
C LYS A 23 -10.94 20.93 10.54
N LEU A 24 -10.05 20.61 9.60
CA LEU A 24 -8.61 20.88 9.77
C LEU A 24 -8.33 22.38 9.88
N LYS A 25 -8.98 23.23 9.08
CA LYS A 25 -8.83 24.70 9.12
C LYS A 25 -9.19 25.33 10.46
N LYS A 26 -10.00 24.65 11.28
CA LYS A 26 -10.31 25.07 12.65
C LYS A 26 -9.23 24.66 13.66
N GLU A 27 -8.43 23.64 13.37
CA GLU A 27 -7.42 23.07 14.27
C GLU A 27 -5.98 23.55 13.97
N TYR A 28 -5.71 24.07 12.77
CA TYR A 28 -4.40 24.47 12.25
C TYR A 28 -4.48 25.80 11.47
N ASP A 29 -3.32 26.37 11.11
CA ASP A 29 -3.23 27.62 10.33
C ASP A 29 -3.96 27.50 8.98
N ASP A 30 -4.91 28.41 8.76
CA ASP A 30 -5.80 28.42 7.60
C ASP A 30 -5.07 28.73 6.29
N ASN A 31 -3.96 29.48 6.34
CA ASN A 31 -3.23 29.86 5.13
C ASN A 31 -2.65 28.62 4.41
N PHE A 32 -1.95 27.76 5.14
CA PHE A 32 -1.35 26.54 4.57
C PHE A 32 -2.40 25.54 4.08
N LEU A 33 -3.50 25.38 4.84
CA LEU A 33 -4.56 24.47 4.47
C LEU A 33 -5.39 24.97 3.28
N SER A 34 -5.50 26.28 3.12
CA SER A 34 -6.15 26.88 1.94
C SER A 34 -5.34 26.62 0.67
N ASP A 35 -4.02 26.83 0.70
CA ASP A 35 -3.13 26.47 -0.42
C ASP A 35 -3.23 24.97 -0.76
N LEU A 36 -3.11 24.12 0.26
CA LEU A 36 -3.16 22.66 0.11
C LEU A 36 -4.50 22.22 -0.48
N SER A 37 -5.61 22.80 -0.03
CA SER A 37 -6.94 22.54 -0.58
C SER A 37 -7.07 22.98 -2.03
N ALA A 38 -6.51 24.13 -2.39
CA ALA A 38 -6.56 24.63 -3.76
C ALA A 38 -5.77 23.72 -4.71
N ASP A 39 -4.55 23.32 -4.33
CA ASP A 39 -3.72 22.40 -5.11
C ASP A 39 -4.37 21.02 -5.27
N LEU A 40 -4.93 20.46 -4.19
CA LEU A 40 -5.63 19.17 -4.23
C LEU A 40 -6.84 19.22 -5.16
N LEU A 41 -7.69 20.25 -5.03
CA LEU A 41 -8.84 20.43 -5.90
C LEU A 41 -8.42 20.62 -7.35
N PHE A 42 -7.35 21.37 -7.61
CA PHE A 42 -6.80 21.50 -8.95
C PHE A 42 -6.41 20.14 -9.55
N LEU A 43 -5.67 19.30 -8.82
CA LEU A 43 -5.27 17.97 -9.30
C LEU A 43 -6.46 17.05 -9.55
N VAL A 44 -7.49 17.12 -8.70
CA VAL A 44 -8.71 16.31 -8.82
C VAL A 44 -9.55 16.78 -10.01
N ASP A 45 -9.86 18.08 -10.08
CA ASP A 45 -10.75 18.65 -11.07
C ASP A 45 -10.12 18.64 -12.49
N ASN A 46 -8.78 18.63 -12.60
CA ASN A 46 -8.07 18.48 -13.88
C ASN A 46 -7.69 17.03 -14.21
N GLY A 47 -8.15 16.04 -13.43
CA GLY A 47 -8.00 14.62 -13.77
C GLY A 47 -6.62 14.01 -13.52
N TYR A 48 -5.64 14.74 -12.98
CA TYR A 48 -4.29 14.22 -12.70
C TYR A 48 -4.32 12.96 -11.81
N TYR A 49 -5.12 12.97 -10.74
CA TYR A 49 -5.26 11.80 -9.89
C TYR A 49 -5.95 10.62 -10.58
N SER A 50 -6.89 10.90 -11.50
CA SER A 50 -7.54 9.86 -12.28
C SER A 50 -6.53 9.20 -13.23
N SER A 51 -5.72 10.00 -13.94
CA SER A 51 -4.68 9.49 -14.83
C SER A 51 -3.61 8.71 -14.08
N LEU A 52 -3.16 9.22 -12.93
CA LEU A 52 -2.18 8.52 -12.10
C LEU A 52 -2.72 7.19 -11.55
N LEU A 53 -3.98 7.17 -11.12
CA LEU A 53 -4.62 5.94 -10.66
C LEU A 53 -4.80 4.93 -11.79
N ASP A 54 -5.12 5.39 -13.00
CA ASP A 54 -5.21 4.53 -14.19
C ASP A 54 -3.85 3.91 -14.53
N VAL A 55 -2.78 4.70 -14.56
CA VAL A 55 -1.40 4.20 -14.74
C VAL A 55 -1.05 3.20 -13.64
N PHE A 56 -1.40 3.47 -12.38
CA PHE A 56 -1.15 2.54 -11.28
C PHE A 56 -1.89 1.20 -11.43
N ILE A 57 -3.15 1.23 -11.85
CA ILE A 57 -3.98 0.03 -12.03
C ILE A 57 -3.46 -0.83 -13.19
N ASN A 58 -3.08 -0.17 -14.29
CA ASN A 58 -2.60 -0.80 -15.51
C ASN A 58 -1.06 -0.85 -15.57
N TRP A 59 -0.39 -0.77 -14.42
CA TRP A 59 1.07 -0.70 -14.36
C TRP A 59 1.69 -2.04 -14.74
N GLU A 60 2.37 -2.07 -15.87
CA GLU A 60 3.27 -3.15 -16.25
C GLU A 60 4.68 -2.72 -15.89
N GLU A 61 5.26 -3.34 -14.85
CA GLU A 61 6.58 -2.95 -14.36
C GLU A 61 7.63 -3.07 -15.51
N PRO A 62 8.21 -1.96 -15.95
CA PRO A 62 9.10 -1.94 -17.13
C PRO A 62 10.38 -2.74 -16.90
N VAL A 63 10.83 -2.80 -15.65
CA VAL A 63 12.00 -3.56 -15.20
C VAL A 63 11.63 -4.35 -13.95
N PRO A 64 10.99 -5.53 -14.09
CA PRO A 64 10.60 -6.35 -12.94
C PRO A 64 11.81 -6.70 -12.05
N ILE A 65 11.58 -6.98 -10.76
CA ILE A 65 12.66 -7.38 -9.83
C ILE A 65 13.48 -8.58 -10.35
N SER A 66 12.87 -9.49 -11.11
CA SER A 66 13.53 -10.65 -11.71
C SER A 66 14.32 -10.35 -12.99
N HIS A 67 14.26 -9.12 -13.52
CA HIS A 67 14.95 -8.75 -14.74
C HIS A 67 16.47 -8.71 -14.49
N PRO A 68 17.31 -9.23 -15.40
CA PRO A 68 18.76 -9.32 -15.20
C PRO A 68 19.44 -7.94 -15.03
N GLU A 69 18.82 -6.89 -15.56
CA GLU A 69 19.36 -5.52 -15.52
C GLU A 69 18.89 -4.70 -14.31
N THR A 70 17.97 -5.20 -13.48
CA THR A 70 17.39 -4.43 -12.37
C THR A 70 18.44 -3.86 -11.44
N GLU A 71 19.42 -4.67 -11.06
CA GLU A 71 20.50 -4.25 -10.16
C GLU A 71 21.47 -3.28 -10.84
N ALA A 72 21.76 -3.49 -12.13
CA ALA A 72 22.59 -2.60 -12.91
C ALA A 72 21.93 -1.22 -13.07
N ILE A 73 20.62 -1.16 -13.28
CA ILE A 73 19.86 0.09 -13.38
C ILE A 73 19.75 0.77 -12.02
N ALA A 74 19.41 0.02 -10.95
CA ALA A 74 19.35 0.55 -9.59
C ALA A 74 20.67 1.19 -9.13
N SER A 75 21.81 0.58 -9.48
CA SER A 75 23.14 1.10 -9.15
C SER A 75 23.54 2.36 -9.92
N LYS A 76 22.72 2.85 -10.86
CA LYS A 76 22.94 4.16 -11.48
C LYS A 76 22.51 5.32 -10.60
N SER A 77 21.58 5.10 -9.68
CA SER A 77 21.16 6.11 -8.72
C SER A 77 22.02 6.05 -7.47
N ASN A 78 22.67 7.17 -7.12
CA ASN A 78 23.37 7.30 -5.85
C ASN A 78 22.38 7.27 -4.68
N LEU A 79 21.21 7.91 -4.83
CA LEU A 79 20.13 7.90 -3.84
C LEU A 79 19.69 6.48 -3.47
N ILE A 80 19.49 5.59 -4.46
CA ILE A 80 19.07 4.21 -4.20
C ILE A 80 20.15 3.42 -3.45
N GLN A 81 21.40 3.54 -3.88
CA GLN A 81 22.52 2.86 -3.23
C GLN A 81 22.66 3.30 -1.76
N LEU A 82 22.70 4.61 -1.52
CA LEU A 82 22.79 5.14 -0.17
C LEU A 82 21.58 4.74 0.70
N ALA A 83 20.36 4.78 0.15
CA ALA A 83 19.18 4.35 0.88
C ALA A 83 19.24 2.87 1.25
N ARG A 84 19.67 2.01 0.32
CA ARG A 84 19.80 0.57 0.55
C ARG A 84 20.83 0.25 1.62
N ASP A 85 21.97 0.95 1.61
CA ASP A 85 23.07 0.69 2.53
C ASP A 85 22.81 1.23 3.94
N ASN A 86 22.01 2.30 4.08
CA ASN A 86 21.86 3.03 5.34
C ASN A 86 20.46 2.91 5.97
N LEU A 87 19.41 2.50 5.23
CA LEU A 87 18.07 2.29 5.79
C LEU A 87 17.81 0.82 6.15
N LYS A 88 17.22 0.60 7.33
CA LYS A 88 16.87 -0.75 7.79
C LYS A 88 15.77 -1.37 6.92
N HIS A 89 15.90 -2.67 6.64
CA HIS A 89 14.92 -3.46 5.87
C HIS A 89 13.84 -4.13 6.75
N SER A 90 13.60 -3.65 7.97
CA SER A 90 12.89 -4.41 9.01
C SER A 90 11.38 -4.21 9.02
N HIS A 91 10.61 -5.31 9.07
CA HIS A 91 9.18 -5.33 9.41
C HIS A 91 8.89 -5.39 10.92
N SER A 92 9.89 -5.14 11.78
CA SER A 92 9.71 -5.25 13.23
C SER A 92 8.89 -4.09 13.82
N LYS A 93 8.25 -4.33 14.97
CA LYS A 93 7.54 -3.29 15.75
C LYS A 93 8.45 -2.19 16.31
N THR A 94 9.77 -2.38 16.21
CA THR A 94 10.81 -1.42 16.59
C THR A 94 11.53 -0.85 15.37
N SER A 95 10.90 -0.93 14.20
CA SER A 95 11.40 -0.27 12.99
C SER A 95 11.48 1.24 13.22
N ASP A 96 12.47 1.84 12.57
CA ASP A 96 12.58 3.29 12.49
C ASP A 96 11.33 3.84 11.82
N LEU A 97 10.94 5.08 12.15
CA LEU A 97 9.74 5.68 11.55
C LEU A 97 9.86 5.76 10.02
N ILE A 98 11.08 5.94 9.53
CA ILE A 98 11.44 5.94 8.12
C ILE A 98 12.46 4.85 7.92
N ASP A 99 12.07 3.85 7.15
CA ASP A 99 12.83 2.65 6.84
C ASP A 99 12.95 2.48 5.31
N TYR A 100 13.60 1.40 4.88
CA TYR A 100 13.74 1.14 3.45
C TYR A 100 12.38 0.88 2.76
N ASN A 101 11.36 0.39 3.48
CA ASN A 101 10.02 0.19 2.91
C ASN A 101 9.34 1.52 2.58
N SER A 102 9.54 2.54 3.42
CA SER A 102 9.06 3.90 3.18
C SER A 102 9.70 4.52 1.93
N PHE A 103 10.96 4.16 1.65
CA PHE A 103 11.71 4.66 0.49
C PHE A 103 11.46 3.88 -0.81
N ARG A 104 11.37 2.54 -0.77
CA ARG A 104 11.49 1.68 -1.97
C ARG A 104 10.44 1.95 -3.06
N PHE A 105 9.31 2.57 -2.71
CA PHE A 105 8.25 2.92 -3.67
C PHE A 105 8.46 4.29 -4.32
N PHE A 106 9.48 5.05 -3.91
CA PHE A 106 9.74 6.39 -4.41
C PHE A 106 10.08 6.39 -5.92
N TYR A 107 11.03 5.57 -6.37
CA TYR A 107 11.37 5.47 -7.80
C TYR A 107 10.25 4.89 -8.66
N PRO A 108 9.59 3.78 -8.27
CA PRO A 108 8.40 3.30 -8.98
C PRO A 108 7.31 4.37 -9.09
N PHE A 109 7.18 5.26 -8.11
CA PHE A 109 6.28 6.40 -8.22
C PHE A 109 6.72 7.43 -9.25
N LEU A 110 8.01 7.77 -9.31
CA LEU A 110 8.52 8.65 -10.36
C LEU A 110 8.34 8.03 -11.76
N GLU A 111 8.50 6.72 -11.90
CA GLU A 111 8.19 5.99 -13.13
C GLU A 111 6.72 6.14 -13.54
N MET A 112 5.79 5.96 -12.59
CA MET A 112 4.36 6.13 -12.85
C MET A 112 4.00 7.58 -13.22
N ILE A 113 4.56 8.58 -12.54
CA ILE A 113 4.36 9.99 -12.90
C ILE A 113 4.87 10.25 -14.32
N TRP A 114 6.05 9.73 -14.65
CA TRP A 114 6.63 9.97 -15.96
C TRP A 114 5.84 9.26 -17.08
N SER A 115 5.42 8.02 -16.86
CA SER A 115 4.51 7.28 -17.75
C SER A 115 3.21 8.05 -17.99
N MET A 116 2.62 8.60 -16.92
CA MET A 116 1.40 9.41 -16.99
C MET A 116 1.57 10.64 -17.90
N HIS A 117 2.68 11.37 -17.77
CA HIS A 117 2.93 12.56 -18.61
C HIS A 117 3.34 12.23 -20.04
N LEU A 118 3.98 11.07 -20.27
CA LEU A 118 4.31 10.59 -21.61
C LEU A 118 3.13 9.90 -22.31
N GLU A 119 2.04 9.61 -21.59
CA GLU A 119 0.89 8.84 -22.05
C GLU A 119 1.28 7.49 -22.68
N LYS A 120 2.35 6.86 -22.17
CA LYS A 120 2.83 5.56 -22.64
C LYS A 120 3.54 4.79 -21.53
N GLN A 121 3.55 3.46 -21.66
CA GLN A 121 4.39 2.61 -20.82
C GLN A 121 5.88 2.93 -21.00
N LEU A 122 6.63 2.82 -19.92
CA LEU A 122 8.07 3.01 -19.94
C LEU A 122 8.78 1.78 -20.52
N THR A 123 9.87 2.02 -21.21
CA THR A 123 10.81 0.98 -21.65
C THR A 123 11.93 0.84 -20.62
N VAL A 124 12.72 -0.25 -20.71
CA VAL A 124 13.92 -0.42 -19.88
C VAL A 124 14.87 0.78 -20.02
N SER A 125 15.05 1.30 -21.23
CA SER A 125 15.87 2.48 -21.50
C SER A 125 15.30 3.77 -20.89
N ASP A 126 13.97 3.90 -20.81
CA ASP A 126 13.35 5.00 -20.09
C ASP A 126 13.75 4.92 -18.60
N VAL A 127 13.52 3.79 -17.94
CA VAL A 127 13.86 3.59 -16.52
C VAL A 127 15.34 3.86 -16.25
N GLU A 128 16.23 3.35 -17.10
CA GLU A 128 17.66 3.60 -17.01
C GLU A 128 18.01 5.09 -17.04
N ARG A 129 17.34 5.87 -17.92
CA ARG A 129 17.50 7.34 -17.96
C ARG A 129 17.00 8.01 -16.70
N LEU A 130 15.81 7.63 -16.20
CA LEU A 130 15.26 8.18 -14.96
C LEU A 130 16.24 7.98 -13.80
N PHE A 131 16.78 6.78 -13.64
CA PHE A 131 17.70 6.42 -12.55
C PHE A 131 19.06 7.11 -12.68
N SER A 132 19.44 7.54 -13.89
CA SER A 132 20.68 8.28 -14.16
C SER A 132 20.52 9.80 -14.04
N SER A 133 19.28 10.32 -13.97
CA SER A 133 18.96 11.74 -14.16
C SER A 133 19.10 12.66 -12.95
N ASN A 134 19.59 12.14 -11.82
CA ASN A 134 19.65 12.80 -10.49
C ASN A 134 18.36 13.44 -9.96
N ILE A 135 17.20 13.19 -10.61
CA ILE A 135 15.93 13.79 -10.23
C ILE A 135 15.49 13.36 -8.82
N GLY A 136 15.78 12.11 -8.43
CA GLY A 136 15.47 11.63 -7.09
C GLY A 136 16.18 12.46 -6.02
N GLU A 137 17.47 12.70 -6.21
CA GLU A 137 18.31 13.52 -5.33
C GLU A 137 17.81 14.98 -5.28
N LYS A 138 17.48 15.56 -6.43
CA LYS A 138 16.89 16.91 -6.50
C LYS A 138 15.59 17.00 -5.71
N ILE A 139 14.72 15.99 -5.80
CA ILE A 139 13.45 15.95 -5.06
C ILE A 139 13.69 15.84 -3.56
N VAL A 140 14.57 14.94 -3.13
CA VAL A 140 14.86 14.70 -1.71
C VAL A 140 15.50 15.93 -1.04
N LEU A 141 16.40 16.63 -1.75
CA LEU A 141 17.10 17.81 -1.24
C LEU A 141 16.29 19.10 -1.41
N GLY A 142 15.60 19.25 -2.54
CA GLY A 142 14.87 20.46 -2.91
C GLY A 142 13.43 20.50 -2.43
N LEU A 143 12.77 19.34 -2.35
CA LEU A 143 11.35 19.20 -2.00
C LEU A 143 10.47 20.03 -2.94
N ASP A 144 9.61 20.91 -2.44
CA ASP A 144 8.75 21.77 -3.25
C ASP A 144 9.52 22.73 -4.17
N ASN A 145 10.84 22.83 -4.01
CA ASN A 145 11.77 23.60 -4.82
C ASN A 145 12.78 22.73 -5.58
N PHE A 146 12.48 21.45 -5.85
CA PHE A 146 13.39 20.51 -6.53
C PHE A 146 13.84 20.94 -7.93
N ASP A 147 13.02 21.74 -8.59
CA ASP A 147 13.25 22.36 -9.90
C ASP A 147 14.33 23.44 -9.88
N LEU A 148 14.71 23.94 -8.69
CA LEU A 148 15.73 24.96 -8.51
C LEU A 148 17.09 24.38 -8.06
N ILE A 149 17.18 23.06 -7.87
CA ILE A 149 18.39 22.41 -7.36
C ILE A 149 19.32 22.04 -8.52
N GLU A 150 20.52 22.63 -8.53
CA GLU A 150 21.58 22.30 -9.50
C GLU A 150 22.55 21.25 -8.94
N GLU A 151 22.98 21.42 -7.69
CA GLU A 151 23.94 20.54 -7.02
C GLU A 151 23.23 19.49 -6.16
N THR A 152 23.63 18.24 -6.31
CA THR A 152 23.00 17.08 -5.65
C THR A 152 24.05 16.23 -4.94
N GLU A 153 24.67 16.77 -3.90
CA GLU A 153 25.51 15.97 -3.00
C GLU A 153 24.66 15.40 -1.88
N LEU A 154 24.55 14.06 -1.85
CA LEU A 154 23.88 13.31 -0.81
C LEU A 154 24.88 12.33 -0.19
N ASP A 155 24.93 12.28 1.13
CA ASP A 155 25.83 11.41 1.89
C ASP A 155 25.06 10.43 2.78
N SER A 156 25.77 9.52 3.43
CA SER A 156 25.17 8.57 4.38
C SER A 156 24.61 9.27 5.63
N ILE A 157 25.13 10.45 6.00
CA ILE A 157 24.68 11.20 7.18
C ILE A 157 23.21 11.61 7.01
N PHE A 158 22.78 11.92 5.79
CA PHE A 158 21.37 12.18 5.48
C PHE A 158 20.46 11.03 5.94
N PHE A 159 20.78 9.79 5.56
CA PHE A 159 19.97 8.61 5.90
C PHE A 159 20.06 8.24 7.38
N ASP A 160 21.24 8.43 7.99
CA ASP A 160 21.41 8.29 9.44
C ASP A 160 20.53 9.25 10.24
N LYS A 161 20.26 10.45 9.71
CA LYS A 161 19.31 11.38 10.32
C LYS A 161 17.87 10.90 10.13
N LEU A 162 17.50 10.42 8.93
CA LEU A 162 16.15 9.91 8.65
C LEU A 162 15.73 8.80 9.63
N THR A 163 16.61 7.84 9.90
CA THR A 163 16.31 6.70 10.80
C THR A 163 16.05 7.11 12.25
N LYS A 164 16.55 8.29 12.67
CA LYS A 164 16.41 8.80 14.05
C LYS A 164 15.16 9.66 14.25
N LEU A 165 14.44 9.99 13.16
CA LEU A 165 13.27 10.84 13.23
C LEU A 165 12.12 10.18 13.99
N LYS A 166 11.38 11.01 14.70
CA LYS A 166 10.13 10.69 15.37
C LYS A 166 9.15 11.83 15.19
N TRP A 167 7.86 11.56 15.36
CA TRP A 167 6.86 12.62 15.44
C TRP A 167 7.13 13.51 16.65
N GLU A 168 7.11 14.84 16.45
CA GLU A 168 7.20 15.82 17.54
C GLU A 168 6.09 15.56 18.58
N ASP A 169 4.86 15.38 18.09
CA ASP A 169 3.73 15.08 18.95
C ASP A 169 2.63 14.26 18.25
N LYS A 170 1.61 13.88 19.03
CA LYS A 170 0.43 13.15 18.53
C LYS A 170 -0.45 14.00 17.61
N LYS A 171 -0.41 15.33 17.74
CA LYS A 171 -1.19 16.27 16.91
C LYS A 171 -0.63 16.31 15.49
N THR A 172 0.69 16.39 15.31
CA THR A 172 1.35 16.31 14.00
C THR A 172 1.10 14.98 13.30
N LYS A 173 1.22 13.86 14.04
CA LYS A 173 0.86 12.54 13.48
C LYS A 173 -0.62 12.45 13.07
N LYS A 174 -1.52 13.09 13.83
CA LYS A 174 -2.95 13.17 13.52
C LYS A 174 -3.18 14.00 12.25
N LEU A 175 -2.51 15.15 12.11
CA LEU A 175 -2.58 16.00 10.91
C LEU A 175 -2.27 15.21 9.65
N TYR A 176 -1.13 14.50 9.61
CA TYR A 176 -0.74 13.63 8.51
C TYR A 176 -1.85 12.62 8.13
N LYS A 177 -2.39 11.91 9.12
CA LYS A 177 -3.47 10.93 8.89
C LYS A 177 -4.76 11.55 8.37
N GLU A 178 -5.14 12.72 8.88
CA GLU A 178 -6.36 13.41 8.46
C GLU A 178 -6.22 13.93 7.02
N ILE A 179 -5.06 14.47 6.63
CA ILE A 179 -4.83 14.89 5.23
C ILE A 179 -4.90 13.69 4.28
N ASN A 180 -4.28 12.54 4.61
CA ASN A 180 -4.41 11.33 3.78
C ASN A 180 -5.86 10.87 3.62
N ASN A 181 -6.64 10.90 4.70
CA ASN A 181 -8.07 10.57 4.64
C ASN A 181 -8.84 11.54 3.74
N ILE A 182 -8.53 12.84 3.82
CA ILE A 182 -9.16 13.87 2.98
C ILE A 182 -8.84 13.62 1.50
N ILE A 183 -7.56 13.41 1.16
CA ILE A 183 -7.15 13.08 -0.21
C ILE A 183 -7.91 11.84 -0.70
N ALA A 184 -7.95 10.77 0.10
CA ALA A 184 -8.66 9.55 -0.25
C ALA A 184 -10.16 9.77 -0.51
N TYR A 185 -10.82 10.70 0.20
CA TYR A 185 -12.20 11.08 -0.09
C TYR A 185 -12.34 11.80 -1.43
N TYR A 186 -11.38 12.63 -1.83
CA TYR A 186 -11.45 13.29 -3.13
C TYR A 186 -11.16 12.35 -4.31
N ILE A 187 -10.15 11.48 -4.18
CA ILE A 187 -9.59 10.77 -5.34
C ILE A 187 -10.28 9.45 -5.64
N PHE A 188 -10.86 8.79 -4.65
CA PHE A 188 -11.43 7.46 -4.85
C PHE A 188 -12.95 7.53 -4.99
N ASN A 189 -13.50 6.77 -5.94
CA ASN A 189 -14.95 6.56 -6.07
C ASN A 189 -15.43 5.33 -5.28
N ASN A 190 -14.56 4.32 -5.14
CA ASN A 190 -14.77 3.10 -4.36
C ASN A 190 -13.55 2.83 -3.46
N TYR A 191 -13.66 1.91 -2.50
CA TYR A 191 -12.51 1.43 -1.72
C TYR A 191 -12.28 -0.04 -2.08
N GLY A 192 -11.82 -0.25 -3.30
CA GLY A 192 -11.38 -1.56 -3.76
C GLY A 192 -9.95 -1.87 -3.34
N ILE A 193 -9.45 -3.00 -3.84
CA ILE A 193 -8.08 -3.47 -3.58
C ILE A 193 -7.06 -2.48 -4.18
N ASN A 194 -7.33 -1.95 -5.37
CA ASN A 194 -6.43 -1.04 -6.08
C ASN A 194 -6.32 0.29 -5.36
N GLU A 195 -7.42 0.92 -4.99
CA GLU A 195 -7.44 2.20 -4.26
C GLU A 195 -6.76 2.06 -2.89
N SER A 196 -7.00 0.94 -2.20
CA SER A 196 -6.34 0.67 -0.91
C SER A 196 -4.83 0.53 -1.08
N SER A 197 -4.38 -0.18 -2.12
CA SER A 197 -2.96 -0.37 -2.43
C SER A 197 -2.28 0.93 -2.84
N PHE A 198 -2.94 1.75 -3.66
CA PHE A 198 -2.46 3.08 -4.03
C PHE A 198 -2.33 3.98 -2.78
N SER A 199 -3.35 3.98 -1.91
CA SER A 199 -3.33 4.75 -0.67
C SER A 199 -2.16 4.39 0.23
N VAL A 200 -1.87 3.09 0.41
CA VAL A 200 -0.74 2.65 1.24
C VAL A 200 0.59 3.12 0.68
N ARG A 201 0.82 2.99 -0.64
CA ARG A 201 2.07 3.45 -1.27
C ARG A 201 2.21 4.97 -1.21
N MET A 202 1.12 5.70 -1.45
CA MET A 202 1.08 7.16 -1.28
C MET A 202 1.49 7.55 0.14
N GLU A 203 0.93 6.90 1.16
CA GLU A 203 1.28 7.14 2.56
C GLU A 203 2.78 6.92 2.83
N GLU A 204 3.36 5.83 2.33
CA GLU A 204 4.79 5.52 2.50
C GLU A 204 5.69 6.58 1.86
N ILE A 205 5.38 6.99 0.62
CA ILE A 205 6.16 8.00 -0.11
C ILE A 205 6.04 9.37 0.56
N ILE A 206 4.83 9.77 0.96
CA ILE A 206 4.62 11.05 1.66
C ILE A 206 5.37 11.03 2.99
N LEU A 207 5.33 9.93 3.75
CA LEU A 207 6.10 9.81 4.99
C LEU A 207 7.61 9.96 4.76
N PHE A 208 8.14 9.37 3.68
CA PHE A 208 9.53 9.57 3.28
C PHE A 208 9.84 11.04 2.97
N LEU A 209 8.99 11.73 2.19
CA LEU A 209 9.15 13.17 1.88
C LEU A 209 9.07 14.05 3.14
N ILE A 210 8.21 13.70 4.10
CA ILE A 210 8.13 14.38 5.41
C ILE A 210 9.47 14.27 6.15
N GLY A 211 10.09 13.07 6.12
CA GLY A 211 11.42 12.88 6.66
C GLY A 211 12.48 13.73 6.00
N CYS A 212 12.47 13.77 4.68
CA CYS A 212 13.39 14.59 3.89
C CYS A 212 13.25 16.07 4.26
N SER A 213 12.02 16.56 4.44
CA SER A 213 11.75 17.92 4.95
C SER A 213 12.35 18.16 6.33
N ALA A 214 12.13 17.25 7.28
CA ALA A 214 12.69 17.40 8.62
C ALA A 214 14.23 17.41 8.61
N VAL A 215 14.87 16.53 7.83
CA VAL A 215 16.34 16.49 7.72
C VAL A 215 16.89 17.75 7.06
N LYS A 216 16.27 18.24 5.99
CA LYS A 216 16.65 19.47 5.28
C LYS A 216 16.65 20.68 6.22
N GLU A 217 15.66 20.77 7.11
CA GLU A 217 15.54 21.85 8.09
C GLU A 217 16.40 21.63 9.36
N ASN A 218 17.17 20.53 9.42
CA ASN A 218 17.91 20.10 10.61
C ASN A 218 17.02 19.89 11.86
N ASN A 219 15.76 19.49 11.65
CA ASN A 219 14.86 19.09 12.72
C ASN A 219 15.19 17.66 13.18
N ASN A 220 15.21 17.44 14.50
CA ASN A 220 15.34 16.10 15.08
C ASN A 220 14.00 15.36 15.18
N GLU A 221 12.90 16.08 14.97
CA GLU A 221 11.53 15.59 15.08
C GLU A 221 10.69 16.15 13.93
N ILE A 222 9.68 15.39 13.49
CA ILE A 222 8.76 15.80 12.44
C ILE A 222 7.67 16.68 13.05
N ASN A 223 7.61 17.93 12.58
CA ASN A 223 6.59 18.91 12.94
C ASN A 223 5.55 19.11 11.82
N ALA A 224 4.56 19.98 12.04
CA ALA A 224 3.48 20.25 11.08
C ALA A 224 3.97 20.88 9.76
N ASN A 225 4.99 21.74 9.79
CA ASN A 225 5.54 22.36 8.58
C ASN A 225 6.17 21.31 7.66
N ASN A 226 6.83 20.29 8.23
CA ASN A 226 7.37 19.18 7.46
C ASN A 226 6.27 18.38 6.76
N VAL A 227 5.13 18.21 7.42
CA VAL A 227 3.93 17.59 6.82
C VAL A 227 3.44 18.43 5.62
N PHE A 228 3.29 19.74 5.79
CA PHE A 228 2.82 20.61 4.71
C PHE A 228 3.79 20.67 3.52
N CYS A 229 5.10 20.78 3.78
CA CYS A 229 6.12 20.77 2.74
C CYS A 229 6.08 19.48 1.90
N ALA A 230 5.91 18.32 2.55
CA ALA A 230 5.81 17.05 1.85
C ALA A 230 4.56 16.96 0.95
N TYR A 231 3.39 17.43 1.41
CA TYR A 231 2.19 17.47 0.56
C TYR A 231 2.32 18.45 -0.61
N LYS A 232 2.91 19.63 -0.39
CA LYS A 232 3.21 20.58 -1.48
C LYS A 232 4.15 19.95 -2.51
N THR A 233 5.17 19.23 -2.04
CA THR A 233 6.10 18.47 -2.89
C THR A 233 5.37 17.38 -3.67
N TRP A 234 4.56 16.57 -3.00
CA TRP A 234 3.77 15.50 -3.61
C TRP A 234 2.83 16.04 -4.72
N PHE A 235 2.09 17.10 -4.45
CA PHE A 235 1.23 17.73 -5.46
C PHE A 235 2.03 18.33 -6.62
N LYS A 236 3.20 18.91 -6.32
CA LYS A 236 4.09 19.41 -7.36
C LYS A 236 4.64 18.29 -8.24
N LEU A 237 4.99 17.14 -7.67
CA LEU A 237 5.46 15.99 -8.46
C LEU A 237 4.39 15.51 -9.43
N ILE A 238 3.15 15.35 -8.97
CA ILE A 238 2.04 14.90 -9.84
C ILE A 238 1.86 15.80 -11.06
N LYS A 239 1.90 17.13 -10.87
CA LYS A 239 1.71 18.08 -11.98
C LYS A 239 2.92 18.25 -12.89
N THR A 240 4.10 17.76 -12.50
CA THR A 240 5.36 18.07 -13.20
C THR A 240 5.68 16.98 -14.22
N ASP A 241 5.84 17.38 -15.48
CA ASP A 241 6.45 16.52 -16.49
C ASP A 241 7.93 16.34 -16.20
N LEU A 242 8.32 15.13 -15.78
CA LEU A 242 9.70 14.82 -15.40
C LEU A 242 10.65 14.77 -16.60
N SER A 243 10.15 14.75 -17.83
CA SER A 243 10.95 14.71 -19.06
C SER A 243 11.94 15.87 -19.16
N ILE A 244 11.58 17.04 -18.62
CA ILE A 244 12.44 18.24 -18.60
C ILE A 244 13.70 18.05 -17.76
N PHE A 245 13.69 17.13 -16.79
CA PHE A 245 14.81 16.84 -15.92
C PHE A 245 15.60 15.60 -16.35
N ILE A 246 14.92 14.65 -17.01
CA ILE A 246 15.51 13.36 -17.40
C ILE A 246 16.34 13.47 -18.69
N GLY A 247 16.29 14.63 -19.37
CA GLY A 247 17.13 14.88 -20.54
C GLY A 247 16.75 13.97 -21.68
N LEU A 248 15.47 13.99 -22.09
CA LEU A 248 15.10 13.45 -23.40
C LEU A 248 15.92 14.24 -24.43
N GLU A 249 16.83 13.56 -25.14
CA GLU A 249 17.31 14.11 -26.41
C GLU A 249 16.05 14.39 -27.22
N THR A 250 15.73 15.67 -27.39
CA THR A 250 14.75 16.11 -28.37
C THR A 250 15.31 15.73 -29.72
N SER A 251 15.09 14.47 -30.12
CA SER A 251 15.21 14.05 -31.50
C SER A 251 14.25 14.96 -32.26
N ASN A 252 14.84 15.93 -32.97
CA ASN A 252 14.18 16.92 -33.79
C ASN A 252 13.00 16.31 -34.57
N THR A 253 11.81 16.42 -34.01
CA THR A 253 10.55 16.28 -34.73
C THR A 253 9.67 17.43 -34.30
N ASN A 254 9.41 18.32 -35.26
CA ASN A 254 8.68 19.57 -35.12
C ASN A 254 7.40 19.42 -34.30
N LEU A 255 7.41 19.92 -33.07
CA LEU A 255 6.26 19.94 -32.16
C LEU A 255 5.77 21.38 -31.92
N THR A 256 5.58 22.12 -33.01
CA THR A 256 4.99 23.48 -32.99
C THR A 256 3.47 23.50 -33.18
N ASN A 257 2.76 22.37 -33.23
CA ASN A 257 1.30 22.36 -33.44
C ASN A 257 0.57 21.31 -32.58
N LEU A 258 0.59 21.44 -31.25
CA LEU A 258 -0.42 20.80 -30.41
C LEU A 258 -0.91 21.79 -29.34
N VAL A 259 -1.80 22.67 -29.78
CA VAL A 259 -2.82 23.26 -28.90
C VAL A 259 -3.93 22.21 -28.78
N PRO A 260 -4.30 21.75 -27.57
CA PRO A 260 -5.35 20.76 -27.42
C PRO A 260 -6.70 21.44 -27.68
N SER A 261 -7.27 21.20 -28.87
CA SER A 261 -8.67 21.51 -29.14
C SER A 261 -9.55 20.50 -28.42
N LYS A 262 -10.36 20.99 -27.47
CA LYS A 262 -11.54 20.31 -26.98
C LYS A 262 -12.48 20.04 -28.16
N GLU A 263 -12.55 18.81 -28.64
CA GLU A 263 -13.70 18.36 -29.41
C GLU A 263 -13.96 16.87 -29.21
N SER A 264 -15.26 16.60 -29.08
CA SER A 264 -15.97 15.36 -28.79
C SER A 264 -15.41 14.07 -29.39
N PHE A 265 -15.21 13.06 -28.54
CA PHE A 265 -15.07 11.67 -28.96
C PHE A 265 -16.43 10.96 -28.80
N SER A 266 -17.12 10.76 -29.92
CA SER A 266 -18.27 9.87 -30.05
C SER A 266 -17.80 8.46 -30.40
N GLU A 267 -18.53 7.49 -29.84
CA GLU A 267 -18.56 6.04 -30.11
C GLU A 267 -17.99 5.60 -31.46
N ASP A 268 -17.08 4.62 -31.42
CA ASP A 268 -17.16 3.42 -32.27
C ASP A 268 -16.35 2.27 -31.63
N LEU A 269 -17.09 1.29 -31.12
CA LEU A 269 -16.59 0.03 -30.56
C LEU A 269 -16.58 -1.02 -31.67
N VAL A 270 -15.39 -1.41 -32.15
CA VAL A 270 -15.20 -2.57 -33.01
C VAL A 270 -14.54 -3.71 -32.21
N ASN A 271 -15.28 -4.82 -32.16
CA ASN A 271 -14.95 -6.12 -31.59
C ASN A 271 -13.50 -6.61 -31.83
N THR A 272 -12.82 -6.99 -30.75
CA THR A 272 -11.79 -8.04 -30.77
C THR A 272 -12.13 -9.12 -29.76
N LYS A 273 -12.57 -10.27 -30.26
CA LYS A 273 -13.08 -11.42 -29.50
C LYS A 273 -11.95 -12.38 -29.06
N GLU A 274 -10.72 -11.89 -28.92
CA GLU A 274 -9.54 -12.72 -28.66
C GLU A 274 -8.95 -12.57 -27.24
N GLU A 275 -9.44 -11.62 -26.44
CA GLU A 275 -8.98 -11.39 -25.05
C GLU A 275 -9.68 -12.25 -23.98
N SER A 276 -10.65 -13.07 -24.35
CA SER A 276 -11.43 -13.86 -23.40
C SER A 276 -10.65 -15.01 -22.75
N ASN A 277 -9.60 -15.53 -23.40
CA ASN A 277 -8.98 -16.79 -22.97
C ASN A 277 -7.80 -16.60 -21.99
N ASN A 278 -7.13 -15.44 -22.02
CA ASN A 278 -6.03 -15.15 -21.10
C ASN A 278 -6.52 -14.72 -19.70
N ASN A 279 -7.72 -14.15 -19.60
CA ASN A 279 -8.30 -13.72 -18.33
C ASN A 279 -8.69 -14.88 -17.40
N GLU A 280 -8.99 -16.08 -17.91
CA GLU A 280 -9.32 -17.22 -17.05
C GLU A 280 -8.08 -17.84 -16.38
N ILE A 281 -6.94 -17.88 -17.07
CA ILE A 281 -5.69 -18.43 -16.55
C ILE A 281 -5.15 -17.55 -15.41
N TRP A 282 -5.19 -16.22 -15.57
CA TRP A 282 -4.78 -15.27 -14.53
C TRP A 282 -5.70 -15.29 -13.30
N ARG A 283 -7.02 -15.45 -13.49
CA ARG A 283 -7.96 -15.63 -12.38
C ARG A 283 -7.69 -16.90 -11.58
N GLY A 284 -7.32 -17.99 -12.24
CA GLY A 284 -6.93 -19.25 -11.60
C GLY A 284 -5.64 -19.14 -10.77
N LEU A 285 -4.61 -18.47 -11.31
CA LEU A 285 -3.34 -18.24 -10.61
C LEU A 285 -3.49 -17.35 -9.38
N ILE A 286 -4.21 -16.23 -9.51
CA ILE A 286 -4.46 -15.31 -8.41
C ILE A 286 -5.28 -15.99 -7.30
N ALA A 287 -6.33 -16.75 -7.66
CA ALA A 287 -7.13 -17.50 -6.69
C ALA A 287 -6.30 -18.57 -5.94
N GLY A 288 -5.38 -19.24 -6.63
CA GLY A 288 -4.46 -20.21 -6.02
C GLY A 288 -3.51 -19.59 -5.00
N MET A 289 -2.98 -18.40 -5.29
CA MET A 289 -2.10 -17.66 -4.37
C MET A 289 -2.85 -17.12 -3.14
N PHE A 290 -4.10 -16.69 -3.30
CA PHE A 290 -4.92 -16.27 -2.17
C PHE A 290 -5.32 -17.44 -1.27
N SER A 291 -5.66 -18.60 -1.85
CA SER A 291 -6.01 -19.79 -1.06
C SER A 291 -4.86 -20.27 -0.18
N SER A 292 -3.61 -20.23 -0.66
CA SER A 292 -2.45 -20.63 0.13
C SER A 292 -2.11 -19.60 1.22
N PHE A 293 -2.24 -18.30 0.94
CA PHE A 293 -2.05 -17.25 1.93
C PHE A 293 -3.06 -17.31 3.09
N PHE A 294 -4.35 -17.49 2.79
CA PHE A 294 -5.37 -17.67 3.82
C PHE A 294 -5.19 -18.96 4.62
N LEU A 295 -4.68 -20.03 3.99
CA LEU A 295 -4.35 -21.28 4.70
C LEU A 295 -3.23 -21.07 5.73
N VAL A 296 -2.17 -20.33 5.37
CA VAL A 296 -1.06 -20.01 6.29
C VAL A 296 -1.56 -19.18 7.47
N LEU A 297 -2.32 -18.11 7.21
CA LEU A 297 -2.91 -17.29 8.27
C LEU A 297 -3.88 -18.07 9.17
N TYR A 298 -4.66 -18.98 8.57
CA TYR A 298 -5.56 -19.85 9.31
C TYR A 298 -4.78 -20.81 10.22
N LEU A 299 -3.73 -21.46 9.71
CA LEU A 299 -2.89 -22.38 10.49
C LEU A 299 -2.15 -21.66 11.62
N ASP A 300 -1.61 -20.46 11.39
CA ASP A 300 -0.95 -19.64 12.42
C ASP A 300 -1.92 -19.20 13.51
N MET A 301 -3.13 -18.79 13.14
CA MET A 301 -4.18 -18.42 14.09
C MET A 301 -4.57 -19.62 14.97
N TRP A 302 -4.72 -20.80 14.38
CA TRP A 302 -4.99 -22.02 15.16
C TRP A 302 -3.81 -22.43 16.02
N GLY A 303 -2.58 -22.29 15.55
CA GLY A 303 -1.36 -22.51 16.34
C GLY A 303 -1.35 -21.65 17.61
N PHE A 304 -1.72 -20.38 17.51
CA PHE A 304 -1.86 -19.48 18.65
C PHE A 304 -2.98 -19.87 19.61
N ILE A 305 -4.15 -20.24 19.09
CA ILE A 305 -5.30 -20.64 19.91
C ILE A 305 -4.98 -21.95 20.66
N PHE A 306 -4.43 -22.96 19.97
CA PHE A 306 -4.05 -24.22 20.59
C PHE A 306 -2.89 -24.05 21.57
N GLY A 307 -1.89 -23.23 21.24
CA GLY A 307 -0.80 -22.88 22.15
C GLY A 307 -1.30 -22.26 23.44
N GLY A 308 -2.21 -21.27 23.34
CA GLY A 308 -2.84 -20.62 24.51
C GLY A 308 -3.67 -21.59 25.37
N ILE A 309 -4.44 -22.48 24.75
CA ILE A 309 -5.23 -23.50 25.47
C ILE A 309 -4.30 -24.49 26.20
N ILE A 310 -3.24 -24.97 25.55
CA ILE A 310 -2.26 -25.89 26.15
C ILE A 310 -1.55 -25.22 27.32
N THR A 311 -1.06 -24.00 27.16
CA THR A 311 -0.39 -23.26 28.23
C THR A 311 -1.33 -23.06 29.42
N THR A 312 -2.57 -22.62 29.19
CA THR A 312 -3.57 -22.40 30.26
C THR A 312 -3.91 -23.69 31.00
N TYR A 313 -4.00 -24.81 30.28
CA TYR A 313 -4.26 -26.13 30.86
C TYR A 313 -3.09 -26.64 31.71
N ILE A 314 -1.84 -26.42 31.26
CA ILE A 314 -0.63 -26.82 32.00
C ILE A 314 -0.44 -25.94 33.24
N THR A 315 -0.62 -24.62 33.14
CA THR A 315 -0.45 -23.71 34.29
C THR A 315 -1.61 -23.78 35.27
N GLY A 316 -2.82 -24.11 34.81
CA GLY A 316 -4.02 -24.24 35.66
C GLY A 316 -4.05 -25.50 36.53
N GLY A 317 -3.23 -26.51 36.23
CA GLY A 317 -3.16 -27.79 36.97
C GLY A 317 -2.68 -27.69 38.42
N ASN A 318 -2.12 -26.54 38.83
CA ASN A 318 -1.59 -26.33 40.20
C ASN A 318 -2.56 -25.65 41.17
N TYR A 319 -3.75 -25.22 40.72
CA TYR A 319 -4.73 -24.57 41.58
C TYR A 319 -5.81 -25.55 42.06
N LYS A 320 -5.62 -26.05 43.28
CA LYS A 320 -6.49 -27.03 43.94
C LYS A 320 -7.72 -26.40 44.61
N ILE A 321 -8.45 -25.53 43.90
CA ILE A 321 -9.72 -24.95 44.41
C ILE A 321 -10.70 -24.82 43.23
N GLY A 322 -11.79 -25.60 43.23
CA GLY A 322 -12.93 -25.40 42.32
C GLY A 322 -12.88 -26.11 40.95
N ALA A 323 -12.25 -27.28 40.84
CA ALA A 323 -12.03 -27.99 39.57
C ALA A 323 -13.29 -28.32 38.75
N ARG A 324 -14.48 -28.38 39.36
CA ARG A 324 -15.70 -28.83 38.67
C ARG A 324 -16.39 -27.72 37.85
N ASN A 325 -16.34 -26.47 38.30
CA ASN A 325 -16.99 -25.35 37.60
C ASN A 325 -16.07 -24.71 36.55
N GLY A 326 -14.76 -24.67 36.78
CA GLY A 326 -13.79 -24.16 35.79
C GLY A 326 -13.71 -25.02 34.51
N PHE A 327 -13.86 -26.35 34.65
CA PHE A 327 -13.88 -27.26 33.50
C PHE A 327 -15.10 -27.05 32.59
N ILE A 328 -16.26 -26.77 33.18
CA ILE A 328 -17.50 -26.51 32.42
C ILE A 328 -17.38 -25.18 31.67
N VAL A 329 -16.91 -24.12 32.32
CA VAL A 329 -16.75 -22.80 31.68
C VAL A 329 -15.71 -22.85 30.56
N GLY A 330 -14.56 -23.49 30.78
CA GLY A 330 -13.54 -23.66 29.74
C GLY A 330 -14.03 -24.45 28.53
N SER A 331 -14.78 -25.54 28.77
CA SER A 331 -15.34 -26.37 27.70
C SER A 331 -16.38 -25.61 26.87
N VAL A 332 -17.21 -24.76 27.49
CA VAL A 332 -18.21 -23.95 26.79
C VAL A 332 -17.56 -22.87 25.93
N VAL A 333 -16.47 -22.23 26.41
CA VAL A 333 -15.72 -21.23 25.63
C VAL A 333 -15.04 -21.87 24.41
N ILE A 334 -14.40 -23.02 24.60
CA ILE A 334 -13.76 -23.76 23.50
C ILE A 334 -14.81 -24.20 22.47
N LEU A 335 -15.94 -24.74 22.91
CA LEU A 335 -17.03 -25.15 22.02
C LEU A 335 -17.60 -23.96 21.25
N SER A 336 -17.75 -22.79 21.90
CA SER A 336 -18.21 -21.57 21.26
C SER A 336 -17.24 -21.05 20.20
N LEU A 337 -15.93 -21.13 20.45
CA LEU A 337 -14.89 -20.76 19.47
C LEU A 337 -14.87 -21.73 18.29
N ILE A 338 -15.06 -23.03 18.51
CA ILE A 338 -15.17 -24.03 17.46
C ILE A 338 -16.39 -23.76 16.59
N ILE A 339 -17.57 -23.54 17.20
CA ILE A 339 -18.80 -23.24 16.47
C ILE A 339 -18.64 -21.94 15.67
N PHE A 340 -18.07 -20.90 16.26
CA PHE A 340 -17.80 -19.64 15.57
C PHE A 340 -16.87 -19.83 14.38
N GLY A 341 -15.79 -20.60 14.55
CA GLY A 341 -14.87 -20.97 13.47
C GLY A 341 -15.56 -21.74 12.34
N MET A 342 -16.43 -22.71 12.67
CA MET A 342 -17.20 -23.47 11.68
C MET A 342 -18.20 -22.59 10.91
N VAL A 343 -18.88 -21.65 11.59
CA VAL A 343 -19.80 -20.70 10.95
C VAL A 343 -19.06 -19.72 10.04
N LEU A 344 -17.90 -19.21 10.48
CA LEU A 344 -17.07 -18.33 9.67
C LEU A 344 -16.55 -19.08 8.44
N PHE A 345 -16.09 -20.31 8.62
CA PHE A 345 -15.63 -21.18 7.53
C PHE A 345 -16.76 -21.49 6.55
N GLN A 346 -17.97 -21.82 7.01
CA GLN A 346 -19.13 -22.02 6.13
C GLN A 346 -19.47 -20.76 5.34
N LYS A 347 -19.45 -19.57 5.96
CA LYS A 347 -19.71 -18.31 5.25
C LYS A 347 -18.66 -18.01 4.18
N VAL A 348 -17.38 -18.20 4.51
CA VAL A 348 -16.28 -18.05 3.56
C VAL A 348 -16.45 -19.06 2.42
N ASN A 349 -16.70 -20.33 2.73
CA ASN A 349 -16.90 -21.36 1.73
C ASN A 349 -18.11 -21.08 0.81
N THR A 350 -19.25 -20.65 1.35
CA THR A 350 -20.42 -20.25 0.54
C THR A 350 -20.11 -19.04 -0.35
N MET A 351 -19.32 -18.08 0.15
CA MET A 351 -18.87 -16.93 -0.64
C MET A 351 -17.95 -17.36 -1.79
N PHE A 352 -17.06 -18.33 -1.56
CA PHE A 352 -16.20 -18.92 -2.58
C PHE A 352 -16.99 -19.80 -3.58
N VAL A 353 -17.92 -20.64 -3.12
CA VAL A 353 -18.77 -21.47 -3.99
C VAL A 353 -19.63 -20.60 -4.91
N ASN A 354 -20.19 -19.50 -4.39
CA ASN A 354 -20.94 -18.54 -5.22
C ASN A 354 -20.04 -17.79 -6.22
N LEU A 355 -18.73 -17.68 -5.96
CA LEU A 355 -17.77 -17.07 -6.87
C LEU A 355 -17.31 -18.01 -8.00
N PHE A 356 -17.45 -19.34 -7.84
CA PHE A 356 -16.77 -20.33 -8.69
C PHE A 356 -17.69 -21.45 -9.21
N THR A 357 -18.96 -21.15 -9.49
CA THR A 357 -19.93 -22.13 -10.03
C THR A 357 -19.61 -22.66 -11.43
N GLU A 358 -18.57 -22.15 -12.10
CA GLU A 358 -18.13 -22.64 -13.41
C GLU A 358 -16.60 -22.84 -13.47
N SER A 359 -16.03 -23.81 -12.75
CA SER A 359 -14.82 -24.53 -13.19
C SER A 359 -14.44 -25.69 -12.25
N SER A 360 -13.62 -26.59 -12.76
CA SER A 360 -13.02 -27.77 -12.11
C SER A 360 -12.19 -27.51 -10.84
N GLY A 361 -12.05 -26.26 -10.40
CA GLY A 361 -11.33 -25.88 -9.16
C GLY A 361 -11.97 -26.41 -7.87
N LEU A 362 -13.28 -26.71 -7.87
CA LEU A 362 -14.00 -27.22 -6.70
C LEU A 362 -13.47 -28.59 -6.22
N LEU A 363 -13.07 -29.46 -7.16
CA LEU A 363 -12.60 -30.81 -6.85
C LEU A 363 -11.24 -30.82 -6.16
N ILE A 364 -10.35 -29.91 -6.54
CA ILE A 364 -9.01 -29.78 -5.96
C ILE A 364 -9.10 -29.20 -4.53
N LEU A 365 -9.96 -28.20 -4.33
CA LEU A 365 -10.20 -27.61 -3.01
C LEU A 365 -10.80 -28.65 -2.04
N VAL A 366 -11.78 -29.43 -2.49
CA VAL A 366 -12.42 -30.48 -1.68
C VAL A 366 -11.42 -31.58 -1.30
N ALA A 367 -10.54 -32.00 -2.22
CA ALA A 367 -9.50 -33.00 -1.93
C ALA A 367 -8.48 -32.51 -0.89
N PHE A 368 -8.03 -31.26 -0.99
CA PHE A 368 -7.10 -30.66 -0.02
C PHE A 368 -7.72 -30.51 1.38
N VAL A 369 -8.98 -30.07 1.45
CA VAL A 369 -9.71 -29.92 2.72
C VAL A 369 -9.94 -31.28 3.39
N LEU A 370 -10.33 -32.31 2.62
CA LEU A 370 -10.46 -33.67 3.13
C LEU A 370 -9.13 -34.23 3.63
N GLY A 371 -8.03 -33.98 2.92
CA GLY A 371 -6.69 -34.40 3.36
C GLY A 371 -6.26 -33.79 4.70
N GLY A 372 -6.49 -32.47 4.88
CA GLY A 372 -6.21 -31.79 6.14
C GLY A 372 -7.06 -32.31 7.31
N PHE A 373 -8.34 -32.60 7.06
CA PHE A 373 -9.25 -33.12 8.09
C PHE A 373 -8.88 -34.55 8.52
N ILE A 374 -8.49 -35.41 7.57
CA ILE A 374 -8.04 -36.78 7.85
C ILE A 374 -6.75 -36.79 8.67
N SER A 375 -5.76 -35.94 8.35
CA SER A 375 -4.52 -35.83 9.15
C SER A 375 -4.78 -35.35 10.58
N ALA A 376 -5.69 -34.37 10.76
CA ALA A 376 -6.07 -33.88 12.08
C ALA A 376 -6.79 -34.96 12.92
N LEU A 377 -7.67 -35.75 12.30
CA LEU A 377 -8.33 -36.88 12.96
C LEU A 377 -7.31 -37.97 13.34
N GLY A 378 -6.35 -38.26 12.47
CA GLY A 378 -5.26 -39.21 12.74
C GLY A 378 -4.43 -38.82 13.97
N GLY A 379 -4.09 -37.53 14.10
CA GLY A 379 -3.39 -37.00 15.27
C GLY A 379 -4.19 -37.15 16.58
N LEU A 380 -5.49 -36.84 16.54
CA LEU A 380 -6.40 -36.98 17.70
C LEU A 380 -6.59 -38.44 18.13
N ILE A 381 -6.72 -39.36 17.17
CA ILE A 381 -6.83 -40.80 17.45
C ILE A 381 -5.52 -41.34 18.03
N GLY A 382 -4.36 -40.92 17.49
CA GLY A 382 -3.05 -41.29 18.01
C GLY A 382 -2.83 -40.85 19.47
N ILE A 383 -3.22 -39.62 19.81
CA ILE A 383 -3.14 -39.10 21.19
C ILE A 383 -4.06 -39.89 22.13
N LYS A 384 -5.25 -40.30 21.68
CA LYS A 384 -6.20 -41.06 22.49
C LYS A 384 -5.76 -42.50 22.70
N LEU A 385 -5.16 -43.15 21.70
CA LEU A 385 -4.61 -44.50 21.80
C LEU A 385 -3.38 -44.56 22.71
N ASN A 386 -2.46 -43.60 22.61
CA ASN A 386 -1.27 -43.53 23.48
C ASN A 386 -1.62 -43.34 24.98
N ARG A 387 -2.85 -42.89 25.28
CA ARG A 387 -3.39 -42.72 26.64
C ARG A 387 -4.15 -43.93 27.17
N ILE A 388 -4.49 -44.88 26.30
CA ILE A 388 -5.13 -46.16 26.68
C ILE A 388 -4.06 -47.24 26.90
N PHE A 389 -2.91 -47.11 26.23
CA PHE A 389 -1.77 -48.03 26.35
C PHE A 389 -0.71 -47.62 27.40
N LYS A 390 -0.91 -46.49 28.09
CA LYS A 390 -0.21 -46.12 29.33
C LYS A 390 -1.20 -46.14 30.48
#